data_AF-A0A6L2PFA8-F1
#
_entry.id   AF-A0A6L2PFA8-F1
#
_cell.length_a   1.000
_cell.length_b   1.000
_cell.length_c   1.000
_cell.angle_alpha   90.00
_cell.angle_beta   90.00
_cell.angle_gamma   90.00
#
_symmetry.space_group_name_H-M   'P 1'
#
loop_
_entity.id
_entity.type
_entity.pdbx_description
1 polymer ?
#
loop_
_entity_poly.entity_id
_entity_poly.type
_entity_poly.pdbx_seq_one_letter_code
_entity_poly.pdbx_strand_id
1 'polypeptide(L)'
;DVVYCNDADGLFGVLGHVYNPEEWRLFTDSLKSQLEVVLLHSGNIYPSVLLAYSVHMKESRESMCTLLNCNDCDMFKWKICGDLKVLGLLLGMQQGYTKYCCFLRVWDSCDKKHHYICTDWPQRHFHSSINEHFL
;
A
#
# COMPACT_ATOMS: atom_id res chain seq x y z
N ASP A 1 13.17 12.48 -6.73
CA ASP A 1 12.71 11.94 -8.02
C ASP A 1 12.17 10.54 -7.83
N VAL A 2 11.05 10.23 -8.50
CA VAL A 2 10.43 8.91 -8.54
C VAL A 2 10.74 8.30 -9.89
N VAL A 3 11.21 7.05 -9.89
CA VAL A 3 11.39 6.26 -11.10
C VAL A 3 10.34 5.16 -11.09
N TYR A 4 9.63 4.99 -12.19
CA TYR A 4 8.55 4.01 -12.30
C TYR A 4 8.50 3.39 -13.71
N CYS A 5 7.89 2.21 -13.79
CA CYS A 5 7.62 1.50 -15.03
C CYS A 5 6.44 2.17 -15.73
N ASN A 6 6.67 2.70 -16.92
CA ASN A 6 5.66 3.39 -17.72
C ASN A 6 4.89 2.49 -18.69
N ASP A 7 5.27 1.21 -18.80
CA ASP A 7 4.67 0.22 -19.70
C ASP A 7 4.56 -1.14 -18.99
N ALA A 8 3.55 -1.25 -18.13
CA ALA A 8 3.26 -2.48 -17.41
C ALA A 8 2.69 -3.58 -18.32
N ASP A 9 2.03 -3.24 -19.43
CA ASP A 9 1.57 -4.24 -20.40
C ASP A 9 2.75 -4.89 -21.14
N GLY A 10 3.71 -4.07 -21.59
CA GLY A 10 4.96 -4.53 -22.18
C GLY A 10 5.79 -5.36 -21.22
N LEU A 11 5.77 -5.04 -19.92
CA LEU A 11 6.42 -5.84 -18.88
C LEU A 11 5.94 -7.30 -18.90
N PHE A 12 4.63 -7.53 -18.97
CA PHE A 12 4.07 -8.89 -19.05
C PHE A 12 4.45 -9.62 -20.33
N GLY A 13 4.56 -8.89 -21.45
CA GLY A 13 5.11 -9.40 -22.70
C GLY A 13 6.55 -9.90 -22.56
N VAL A 14 7.42 -9.15 -21.87
CA VAL A 14 8.81 -9.53 -21.59
C VAL A 14 8.90 -10.71 -20.62
N LEU A 15 8.04 -10.74 -19.61
CA LEU A 15 7.93 -11.84 -18.66
C LEU A 15 7.37 -13.13 -19.30
N GLY A 16 6.86 -13.06 -20.53
CA GLY A 16 6.44 -14.21 -21.32
C GLY A 16 5.22 -14.95 -20.77
N HIS A 17 4.35 -14.26 -20.06
CA HIS A 17 3.13 -14.85 -19.49
C HIS A 17 1.92 -13.94 -19.68
N VAL A 18 0.74 -14.55 -19.70
CA VAL A 18 -0.52 -13.81 -19.80
C VAL A 18 -0.83 -13.21 -18.44
N TYR A 19 -1.10 -11.91 -18.43
CA TYR A 19 -1.45 -11.18 -17.23
C TYR A 19 -2.73 -11.73 -16.59
N ASN A 20 -2.68 -11.99 -15.28
CA ASN A 20 -3.82 -12.39 -14.44
C ASN A 20 -3.85 -11.56 -13.14
N PRO A 21 -4.87 -10.70 -12.90
CA PRO A 21 -4.94 -9.86 -11.69
C PRO A 21 -4.93 -10.65 -10.37
N GLU A 22 -5.45 -11.87 -10.36
CA GLU A 22 -5.54 -12.69 -9.13
C GLU A 22 -4.19 -13.27 -8.69
N GLU A 23 -3.25 -13.38 -9.63
CA GLU A 23 -1.92 -13.96 -9.36
C GLU A 23 -0.93 -12.91 -8.90
N TRP A 24 -1.14 -11.63 -9.24
CA TRP A 24 -0.18 -10.57 -9.01
C TRP A 24 -0.65 -9.58 -7.95
N ARG A 25 0.26 -9.21 -7.06
CA ARG A 25 0.00 -8.25 -5.97
C ARG A 25 1.07 -7.18 -5.95
N LEU A 26 0.66 -5.96 -5.67
CA LEU A 26 1.60 -4.89 -5.38
C LEU A 26 2.08 -5.06 -3.95
N PHE A 27 3.38 -5.02 -3.76
CA PHE A 27 4.00 -4.98 -2.47
C PHE A 27 4.69 -3.63 -2.29
N THR A 28 4.34 -2.94 -1.22
CA THR A 28 4.95 -1.67 -0.84
C THR A 28 5.84 -1.90 0.36
N ASP A 29 7.10 -1.47 0.24
CA ASP A 29 8.01 -1.39 1.37
C ASP A 29 8.46 0.05 1.58
N SER A 30 8.72 0.38 2.85
CA SER A 30 9.23 1.69 3.21
C SER A 30 10.40 1.58 4.18
N LEU A 31 11.52 2.15 3.75
CA LEU A 31 12.63 2.52 4.61
C LEU A 31 12.54 4.02 4.90
N LYS A 32 13.23 4.50 5.95
CA LYS A 32 13.11 5.90 6.42
C LYS A 32 13.29 6.96 5.32
N SER A 33 14.10 6.68 4.30
CA SER A 33 14.41 7.58 3.20
C SER A 33 14.14 6.99 1.81
N GLN A 34 13.57 5.78 1.73
CA GLN A 34 13.40 5.07 0.48
C GLN A 34 12.05 4.36 0.45
N LEU A 35 11.38 4.45 -0.68
CA LEU A 35 10.09 3.81 -0.93
C LEU A 35 10.22 2.93 -2.17
N GLU A 36 9.66 1.72 -2.09
CA GLU A 36 9.67 0.77 -3.19
C GLU A 36 8.28 0.17 -3.38
N VAL A 37 7.89 0.03 -4.63
CA VAL A 37 6.72 -0.74 -5.07
C VAL A 37 7.22 -1.85 -5.98
N VAL A 38 6.93 -3.07 -5.55
CA VAL A 38 7.38 -4.29 -6.18
C VAL A 38 6.16 -5.12 -6.54
N LEU A 39 6.14 -5.66 -7.74
CA LEU A 39 5.15 -6.62 -8.19
C LEU A 39 5.55 -8.02 -7.72
N LEU A 40 4.66 -8.67 -6.98
CA LEU A 40 4.86 -10.02 -6.44
C LEU A 40 3.87 -11.00 -7.06
N HIS A 41 4.38 -12.15 -7.47
CA HIS A 41 3.55 -13.28 -7.86
C HIS A 41 3.16 -14.09 -6.61
N SER A 42 1.86 -14.33 -6.42
CA SER A 42 1.29 -14.95 -5.21
C SER A 42 1.82 -16.37 -4.96
N GLY A 43 2.11 -17.13 -6.01
CA GLY A 43 2.72 -18.47 -5.91
C GLY A 43 4.25 -18.46 -5.83
N ASN A 44 4.90 -17.28 -5.86
CA ASN A 44 6.36 -17.12 -5.90
C ASN A 44 7.06 -17.94 -7.03
N ILE A 45 6.33 -18.20 -8.13
CA ILE A 45 6.82 -18.92 -9.32
C ILE A 45 7.72 -18.01 -10.15
N TYR A 46 7.40 -16.72 -10.18
CA TYR A 46 8.13 -15.68 -10.91
C TYR A 46 8.91 -14.78 -9.94
N PRO A 47 10.04 -14.21 -10.39
CA PRO A 47 10.77 -13.24 -9.59
C PRO A 47 9.93 -11.99 -9.32
N SER A 48 10.22 -11.33 -8.22
CA SER A 48 9.67 -10.02 -7.92
C SER A 48 10.19 -8.98 -8.91
N VAL A 49 9.32 -8.07 -9.34
CA VAL A 49 9.66 -7.03 -10.33
C VAL A 49 9.48 -5.66 -9.72
N LEU A 50 10.50 -4.82 -9.75
CA LEU A 50 10.41 -3.44 -9.29
C LEU A 50 9.55 -2.62 -10.27
N LEU A 51 8.45 -2.06 -9.79
CA LEU A 51 7.59 -1.18 -10.60
C LEU A 51 7.89 0.28 -10.35
N ALA A 52 8.13 0.67 -9.11
CA ALA A 52 8.53 2.04 -8.80
C ALA A 52 9.45 2.10 -7.59
N TYR A 53 10.34 3.09 -7.58
CA TYR A 53 11.17 3.39 -6.42
C TYR A 53 11.47 4.89 -6.30
N SER A 54 11.80 5.29 -5.08
CA SER A 54 12.26 6.65 -4.77
C SER A 54 13.24 6.62 -3.60
N VAL A 55 14.38 7.29 -3.74
CA VAL A 55 15.47 7.32 -2.74
C VAL A 55 15.51 8.60 -1.90
N HIS A 56 14.58 9.52 -2.13
CA HIS A 56 14.53 10.83 -1.47
C HIS A 56 13.13 11.19 -0.96
N MET A 57 12.23 10.21 -0.86
CA MET A 57 10.90 10.41 -0.31
C MET A 57 10.85 9.96 1.15
N LYS A 58 10.33 10.85 1.99
CA LYS A 58 10.02 10.53 3.37
C LYS A 58 8.85 9.55 3.40
N GLU A 59 8.91 8.60 4.32
CA GLU A 59 7.81 7.73 4.67
C GLU A 59 6.63 8.54 5.22
N SER A 60 5.67 8.81 4.35
CA SER A 60 4.43 9.52 4.64
C SER A 60 3.30 8.97 3.78
N ARG A 61 2.05 9.14 4.23
CA ARG A 61 0.88 8.72 3.46
C ARG A 61 0.85 9.35 2.07
N GLU A 62 1.13 10.65 1.97
CA GLU A 62 1.14 11.40 0.72
C GLU A 62 2.18 10.84 -0.26
N SER A 63 3.40 10.59 0.24
CA SER A 63 4.47 10.00 -0.54
C SER A 63 4.10 8.64 -1.12
N MET A 64 3.51 7.77 -0.30
CA MET A 64 3.14 6.41 -0.73
C MET A 64 1.94 6.41 -1.67
N CYS A 65 0.93 7.26 -1.44
CA CYS A 65 -0.15 7.46 -2.39
C CYS A 65 0.37 7.95 -3.75
N THR A 66 1.36 8.86 -3.74
CA THR A 66 1.97 9.36 -4.98
C THR A 66 2.65 8.22 -5.74
N LEU A 67 3.41 7.38 -5.03
CA LEU A 67 4.14 6.26 -5.63
C LEU A 67 3.21 5.16 -6.16
N LEU A 68 2.09 4.90 -5.48
CA LEU A 68 1.05 3.98 -5.94
C LEU A 68 0.30 4.53 -7.17
N ASN A 69 -0.04 5.82 -7.18
CA ASN A 69 -0.74 6.44 -8.31
C ASN A 69 0.10 6.48 -9.61
N CYS A 70 1.43 6.41 -9.51
CA CYS A 70 2.30 6.39 -10.70
C CYS A 70 2.24 5.09 -11.53
N ASN A 71 1.71 3.99 -10.97
CA ASN A 71 1.77 2.67 -11.59
C ASN A 71 0.45 2.19 -12.20
N ASP A 72 -0.52 3.10 -12.45
CA ASP A 72 -1.87 2.77 -12.96
C ASP A 72 -2.49 1.55 -12.29
N CYS A 73 -2.41 1.49 -10.96
CA CYS A 73 -2.91 0.37 -10.16
C CYS A 73 -4.38 0.07 -10.46
N ASP A 74 -5.16 1.12 -10.76
CA ASP A 74 -6.58 1.03 -11.11
C ASP A 74 -6.81 0.25 -12.42
N MET A 75 -5.88 0.32 -13.38
CA MET A 75 -5.97 -0.41 -14.64
C MET A 75 -5.73 -1.91 -14.45
N PHE A 76 -4.76 -2.27 -13.60
CA PHE A 76 -4.37 -3.66 -13.33
C PHE A 76 -5.04 -4.26 -12.09
N LYS A 77 -5.96 -3.55 -11.42
CA LYS A 77 -6.74 -4.06 -10.27
C LYS A 77 -5.90 -4.80 -9.22
N TRP A 78 -4.62 -4.45 -9.08
CA TRP A 78 -3.71 -5.24 -8.26
C TRP A 78 -4.05 -5.02 -6.80
N LYS A 79 -4.08 -6.10 -6.03
CA LYS A 79 -4.25 -5.99 -4.58
C LYS A 79 -2.97 -5.43 -3.96
N ILE A 80 -3.12 -4.48 -3.04
CA ILE A 80 -2.02 -3.85 -2.34
C ILE A 80 -1.69 -4.69 -1.10
N CYS A 81 -0.40 -4.99 -0.95
CA CYS A 81 0.23 -5.65 0.15
C CYS A 81 1.40 -4.77 0.63
N GLY A 82 1.81 -4.95 1.87
CA GLY A 82 2.92 -4.22 2.44
C GLY A 82 3.17 -4.64 3.88
N ASP A 83 4.21 -4.08 4.47
CA ASP A 83 4.40 -4.23 5.90
C ASP A 83 3.23 -3.58 6.69
N LEU A 84 3.04 -4.01 7.94
CA LEU A 84 1.93 -3.52 8.76
C LEU A 84 1.97 -1.99 8.93
N LYS A 85 3.18 -1.42 8.88
CA LYS A 85 3.44 0.00 9.06
C LYS A 85 2.96 0.82 7.86
N VAL A 86 3.29 0.40 6.64
CA VAL A 86 2.85 1.00 5.37
C VAL A 86 1.34 0.89 5.24
N LEU A 87 0.78 -0.30 5.49
CA LEU A 87 -0.67 -0.49 5.48
C LEU A 87 -1.33 0.46 6.48
N GLY A 88 -0.82 0.54 7.71
CA GLY A 88 -1.33 1.47 8.71
C GLY A 88 -1.27 2.94 8.27
N LEU A 89 -0.16 3.37 7.68
CA LEU A 89 0.01 4.72 7.16
C LEU A 89 -0.95 5.05 6.00
N LEU A 90 -1.13 4.12 5.04
CA LEU A 90 -2.06 4.28 3.92
C LEU A 90 -3.51 4.42 4.41
N LEU A 91 -3.86 3.64 5.44
CA LEU A 91 -5.14 3.69 6.12
C LEU A 91 -5.25 4.94 7.05
N GLY A 92 -4.22 5.79 7.13
CA GLY A 92 -4.28 7.04 7.89
C GLY A 92 -4.15 6.84 9.41
N MET A 93 -3.41 5.82 9.83
CA MET A 93 -2.96 5.71 11.22
C MET A 93 -1.85 6.71 11.50
N GLN A 94 -1.89 7.30 12.69
CA GLN A 94 -0.83 8.21 13.14
C GLN A 94 0.44 7.43 13.46
N GLN A 95 1.60 8.01 13.13
CA GLN A 95 2.91 7.49 13.53
C GLN A 95 3.09 7.65 15.04
N GLY A 96 3.52 6.59 15.74
CA GLY A 96 3.70 6.61 17.19
C GLY A 96 3.62 5.22 17.82
N TYR A 97 3.61 5.15 19.16
CA TYR A 97 3.48 3.89 19.88
C TYR A 97 2.01 3.47 19.99
N THR A 98 1.47 2.97 18.88
CA THR A 98 0.08 2.53 18.75
C THR A 98 -0.07 1.13 19.37
N LYS A 99 -0.19 1.06 20.71
CA LYS A 99 -0.28 -0.24 21.43
C LYS A 99 -1.47 -1.11 20.99
N TYR A 100 -2.54 -0.48 20.49
CA TYR A 100 -3.74 -1.13 19.95
C TYR A 100 -4.16 -0.40 18.68
N CYS A 101 -3.80 -0.95 17.52
CA CYS A 101 -4.18 -0.39 16.22
C CYS A 101 -5.52 -0.97 15.73
N CYS A 102 -6.39 -0.13 15.17
CA CYS A 102 -7.62 -0.57 14.49
C CYS A 102 -7.64 -0.04 13.05
N PHE A 103 -7.68 -0.97 12.09
CA PHE A 103 -7.67 -0.67 10.66
C PHE A 103 -9.07 -0.39 10.10
N LEU A 104 -10.12 -0.91 10.75
CA LEU A 104 -11.51 -0.83 10.27
C LEU A 104 -12.22 0.48 10.68
N ARG A 105 -11.87 1.00 11.86
CA ARG A 105 -12.51 2.18 12.45
C ARG A 105 -11.48 3.24 12.80
N VAL A 106 -11.95 4.48 12.94
CA VAL A 106 -11.13 5.59 13.42
C VAL A 106 -10.92 5.36 14.92
N TRP A 107 -9.76 4.82 15.27
CA TRP A 107 -9.37 4.57 16.66
C TRP A 107 -8.22 5.48 17.02
N ASP A 108 -8.46 6.40 17.96
CA ASP A 108 -7.38 7.18 18.54
C ASP A 108 -6.66 6.35 19.61
N SER A 109 -5.56 5.71 19.24
CA SER A 109 -4.76 4.89 20.16
C SER A 109 -4.11 5.69 21.31
N CYS A 110 -4.10 7.01 21.21
CA CYS A 110 -3.57 7.91 22.23
C CYS A 110 -4.66 8.36 23.24
N ASP A 111 -5.94 8.15 22.93
CA ASP A 111 -7.05 8.54 23.80
C ASP A 111 -7.26 7.59 24.99
N LYS A 112 -6.47 7.81 26.04
CA LYS A 112 -6.56 7.04 27.30
C LYS A 112 -7.90 7.22 28.02
N LYS A 113 -8.67 8.27 27.74
CA LYS A 113 -9.89 8.60 28.50
C LYS A 113 -11.10 7.87 27.95
N HIS A 114 -11.24 7.80 26.63
CA HIS A 114 -12.44 7.22 26.01
C HIS A 114 -12.26 5.76 25.54
N HIS A 115 -11.06 5.18 25.62
CA HIS A 115 -10.77 3.80 25.16
C HIS A 115 -11.72 2.72 25.70
N TYR A 116 -12.13 2.81 26.96
CA TYR A 116 -13.00 1.80 27.58
C TYR A 116 -14.46 2.27 27.72
N ILE A 117 -14.77 3.45 27.20
CA ILE A 117 -16.09 4.09 27.31
C ILE A 117 -16.78 4.10 25.95
N CYS A 118 -16.05 4.45 24.88
CA CYS A 118 -16.56 4.47 23.52
C CYS A 118 -16.43 3.09 22.88
N THR A 119 -17.57 2.45 22.62
CA THR A 119 -17.65 1.15 21.96
C THR A 119 -17.94 1.28 20.46
N ASP A 120 -18.54 2.37 20.02
CA ASP A 120 -18.88 2.63 18.62
C ASP A 120 -18.04 3.77 18.04
N TRP A 121 -16.94 3.40 17.40
CA TRP A 121 -16.04 4.32 16.71
C TRP A 121 -16.45 4.48 15.24
N PRO A 122 -16.39 5.68 14.65
CA PRO A 122 -16.80 5.86 13.28
C PRO A 122 -15.96 5.01 12.33
N GLN A 123 -16.59 4.52 11.27
CA GLN A 123 -15.90 3.76 10.24
C GLN A 123 -14.84 4.66 9.58
N ARG A 124 -13.70 4.05 9.24
CA ARG A 124 -12.65 4.77 8.55
C ARG A 124 -13.09 5.02 7.11
N HIS A 125 -13.14 6.28 6.71
CA HIS A 125 -13.36 6.66 5.32
C HIS A 125 -12.03 6.58 4.57
N PHE A 126 -11.92 5.62 3.67
CA PHE A 126 -10.75 5.46 2.82
C PHE A 126 -10.87 6.34 1.59
N HIS A 127 -9.73 6.70 0.99
CA HIS A 127 -9.72 7.35 -0.31
C HIS A 127 -10.24 6.36 -1.36
N SER A 128 -11.06 6.80 -2.31
CA SER A 128 -11.77 5.94 -3.26
C SER A 128 -10.84 5.00 -4.05
N SER A 129 -9.63 5.46 -4.41
CA SER A 129 -8.61 4.68 -5.12
C SER A 129 -7.91 3.60 -4.27
N ILE A 130 -8.08 3.60 -2.95
CA ILE A 130 -7.40 2.66 -2.04
C ILE A 130 -8.39 1.58 -1.57
N ASN A 131 -9.68 1.88 -1.54
CA ASN A 131 -10.67 1.01 -0.92
C ASN A 131 -10.88 -0.34 -1.62
N GLU A 132 -10.82 -0.35 -2.95
CA GLU A 132 -11.06 -1.56 -3.75
C GLU A 132 -9.84 -2.50 -3.81
N HIS A 133 -8.67 -2.01 -3.41
CA HIS A 133 -7.40 -2.74 -3.57
C HIS A 133 -6.90 -3.43 -2.29
N PHE A 134 -7.54 -3.18 -1.14
CA PHE A 134 -7.15 -3.75 0.16
C PHE A 134 -8.03 -4.94 0.59
N LEU A 135 -9.08 -5.27 -0.18
CA LEU A 135 -10.01 -6.40 0.05
C LEU A 135 -9.95 -7.41 -1.11
#